data_AF-A0A5E4K0L5-F1
#
_entry.id   AF-A0A5E4K0L5-F1
#
_cell.length_a   1.000
_cell.length_b   1.000
_cell.length_c   1.000
_cell.angle_alpha   90.00
_cell.angle_beta   90.00
_cell.angle_gamma   90.00
#
_symmetry.space_group_name_H-M   'P 1'
#
loop_
_entity.id
_entity.type
_entity.pdbx_description
1 polymer ?
#
loop_
_entity_poly.entity_id
_entity_poly.type
_entity_poly.pdbx_seq_one_letter_code
_entity_poly.pdbx_strand_id
1 'polypeptide(L)'
;MDFLWRQMSDKEKEDVKKQVDSIIDSFSKKLSTLKEKIEVDNSIERENFERSEDGKPLEISKRIMFENAPESNKDFIIGEKKKW
;
A
#
# COMPACT_ATOMS: atom_id res chain seq x y z
N MET A 1 15.15 9.30 -2.14
CA MET A 1 14.11 8.25 -2.11
C MET A 1 12.83 8.90 -2.62
N ASP A 2 12.47 8.66 -3.88
CA ASP A 2 11.42 9.41 -4.60
C ASP A 2 10.07 8.68 -4.61
N PHE A 3 9.64 8.15 -3.45
CA PHE A 3 8.71 7.01 -3.42
C PHE A 3 7.32 7.28 -2.81
N LEU A 4 6.70 8.44 -3.06
CA LEU A 4 5.24 8.53 -2.81
C LEU A 4 4.44 9.44 -3.74
N TRP A 5 5.07 10.39 -4.43
CA TRP A 5 4.42 11.14 -5.51
C TRP A 5 5.49 11.59 -6.50
N ARG A 6 5.33 11.19 -7.76
CA ARG A 6 6.11 11.73 -8.87
C ARG A 6 5.13 12.44 -9.78
N GLN A 7 5.40 13.71 -10.09
CA GLN A 7 4.66 14.39 -11.13
C GLN A 7 4.87 13.65 -12.44
N MET A 8 3.79 13.10 -12.99
CA MET A 8 3.81 12.45 -14.29
C MET A 8 3.62 13.50 -15.38
N SER A 9 4.40 13.37 -16.46
CA SER A 9 4.11 14.12 -17.68
C SER A 9 2.81 13.62 -18.32
N ASP A 10 2.18 14.44 -19.17
CA ASP A 10 0.90 14.04 -19.79
C ASP A 10 1.05 12.82 -20.71
N LYS A 11 2.22 12.69 -21.37
CA LYS A 11 2.57 11.50 -22.15
C LYS A 11 2.64 10.24 -21.28
N GLU A 12 3.32 10.32 -20.13
CA GLU A 12 3.41 9.20 -19.20
C GLU A 12 2.05 8.80 -18.63
N LYS A 13 1.17 9.78 -18.35
CA LYS A 13 -0.20 9.50 -17.92
C LYS A 13 -0.98 8.74 -18.98
N GLU A 14 -0.84 9.12 -20.25
CA GLU A 14 -1.51 8.45 -21.36
C GLU A 14 -0.98 7.02 -21.55
N ASP A 15 0.33 6.82 -21.46
CA ASP A 15 0.95 5.51 -21.56
C ASP A 15 0.52 4.58 -20.41
N VAL A 16 0.50 5.09 -19.17
CA VAL A 16 0.00 4.33 -18.01
C VAL A 16 -1.48 4.00 -18.17
N LYS A 17 -2.30 4.93 -18.67
CA LYS A 17 -3.71 4.68 -18.93
C LYS A 17 -3.91 3.52 -19.91
N LYS A 18 -3.18 3.52 -21.04
CA LYS A 18 -3.24 2.43 -22.03
C LYS A 18 -2.85 1.08 -21.43
N GLN A 19 -1.83 1.05 -20.57
CA GLN A 19 -1.43 -0.18 -19.89
C GLN A 19 -2.50 -0.68 -18.92
N VAL A 20 -3.09 0.22 -18.13
CA VAL A 20 -4.18 -0.12 -17.20
C VAL A 20 -5.38 -0.68 -17.95
N ASP A 21 -5.82 -0.01 -19.02
CA ASP A 21 -6.94 -0.45 -19.84
C ASP A 21 -6.68 -1.85 -20.41
N SER A 22 -5.47 -2.09 -20.94
CA SER A 22 -5.07 -3.42 -21.45
C SER A 22 -5.07 -4.50 -20.36
N ILE A 23 -4.65 -4.18 -19.13
CA ILE A 23 -4.65 -5.12 -18.01
C ILE A 23 -6.08 -5.48 -17.63
N ILE A 24 -6.95 -4.48 -17.45
CA ILE A 24 -8.36 -4.66 -17.09
C ILE A 24 -9.07 -5.50 -18.15
N ASP A 25 -8.85 -5.21 -19.43
CA ASP A 25 -9.47 -5.96 -20.53
C ASP A 25 -8.99 -7.41 -20.55
N SER A 26 -7.68 -7.63 -20.41
CA SER A 26 -7.10 -8.99 -20.41
C SER A 26 -7.59 -9.81 -19.23
N PHE A 27 -7.72 -9.18 -18.06
CA PHE A 27 -8.22 -9.80 -16.84
C PHE A 27 -9.71 -10.12 -16.97
N SER A 28 -10.51 -9.19 -17.47
CA SER A 28 -11.95 -9.35 -17.68
C SER A 28 -12.25 -10.48 -18.67
N LYS A 29 -11.49 -10.57 -19.77
CA LYS A 29 -11.59 -11.66 -20.74
C LYS A 29 -11.27 -13.02 -20.10
N LYS A 30 -10.18 -13.10 -19.33
CA LYS A 30 -9.82 -14.34 -18.60
C LYS A 30 -10.88 -14.74 -17.58
N LEU A 31 -11.38 -13.77 -16.79
CA LEU A 31 -12.47 -14.01 -15.84
C LEU A 31 -13.74 -14.52 -16.54
N SER A 32 -14.12 -13.93 -17.67
CA SER A 32 -15.31 -14.37 -18.42
C SER A 32 -15.20 -15.79 -18.99
N THR A 33 -13.97 -16.31 -19.11
CA THR A 33 -13.72 -17.68 -19.58
C THR A 33 -13.91 -18.71 -18.45
N LEU A 34 -13.84 -18.28 -17.19
CA LEU A 34 -14.12 -19.11 -16.04
C LEU A 34 -15.65 -19.28 -15.92
N LYS A 35 -16.18 -20.36 -16.50
CA LYS A 35 -17.61 -20.72 -16.46
C LYS A 35 -18.05 -21.35 -15.13
N GLU A 36 -17.11 -21.76 -14.30
CA GLU A 36 -17.42 -22.39 -13.01
C GLU A 36 -17.61 -21.31 -11.95
N LYS A 37 -18.67 -21.46 -11.15
CA LYS A 37 -18.77 -20.75 -9.88
C LYS A 37 -17.48 -21.06 -9.14
N ILE A 38 -16.71 -20.02 -8.86
CA ILE A 38 -15.57 -20.09 -7.93
C ILE A 38 -16.20 -20.38 -6.56
N GLU A 39 -16.57 -21.64 -6.32
CA GLU A 39 -16.85 -22.20 -5.00
C GLU A 39 -15.48 -22.36 -4.35
N VAL A 40 -14.86 -21.24 -4.05
CA VAL A 40 -13.59 -21.23 -3.36
C VAL A 40 -13.82 -20.44 -2.11
N ASP A 41 -13.61 -21.16 -1.01
CA ASP A 41 -13.41 -20.69 0.35
C ASP A 41 -12.19 -19.74 0.37
N ASN A 42 -12.32 -18.60 -0.31
CA ASN A 42 -11.28 -17.59 -0.52
C ASN A 42 -11.05 -16.74 0.74
N SER A 43 -11.90 -16.94 1.73
CA SER A 43 -11.87 -16.28 3.01
C SER A 43 -11.51 -17.29 4.08
N ILE A 44 -10.53 -16.94 4.90
CA ILE A 44 -10.28 -17.66 6.15
C ILE A 44 -11.17 -16.99 7.20
N GLU A 45 -12.23 -17.68 7.64
CA GLU A 45 -12.98 -17.24 8.81
C GLU A 45 -12.09 -17.39 10.05
N ARG A 46 -11.95 -16.29 10.79
CA ARG A 46 -11.21 -16.28 12.05
C ARG A 46 -12.20 -16.00 13.17
N GLU A 47 -12.23 -16.89 14.14
CA GLU A 47 -13.08 -16.77 15.34
C GLU A 47 -12.71 -15.53 16.15
N ASN A 48 -11.42 -15.18 16.20
CA ASN A 48 -10.91 -14.02 16.93
C ASN A 48 -10.05 -13.15 16.02
N PHE A 49 -10.38 -11.85 15.95
CA PHE A 49 -9.63 -10.82 15.21
C PHE A 49 -9.17 -9.67 16.10
N GLU A 50 -9.62 -9.66 17.36
CA GLU A 50 -9.33 -8.63 18.34
C GLU A 50 -8.15 -9.04 19.22
N ARG A 51 -7.48 -8.05 19.80
CA ARG A 51 -6.40 -8.24 20.76
C ARG A 51 -6.70 -7.42 22.01
N SER A 52 -6.50 -8.02 23.18
CA SER A 52 -6.57 -7.30 24.45
C SER A 52 -5.52 -6.18 24.53
N GLU A 53 -5.92 -5.04 25.09
CA GLU A 53 -5.08 -3.87 25.33
C GLU A 53 -4.14 -4.04 26.54
N ASP A 54 -4.18 -5.16 27.27
CA ASP A 54 -3.48 -5.39 28.55
C ASP A 54 -1.95 -5.59 28.41
N GLY A 55 -1.36 -5.14 27.30
CA GLY A 55 0.06 -5.29 26.99
C GLY A 55 0.95 -4.23 27.64
N LYS A 56 2.17 -4.62 28.02
CA LYS A 56 3.23 -3.65 28.33
C LYS A 56 3.92 -3.21 27.04
N PRO A 57 4.17 -1.90 26.84
CA PRO A 57 4.92 -1.45 25.68
C PRO A 57 6.36 -2.00 25.75
N LEU A 58 6.85 -2.51 24.63
CA LEU A 58 8.26 -2.82 24.48
C LEU A 58 9.04 -1.51 24.27
N GLU A 59 10.28 -1.46 24.76
CA GLU A 59 11.17 -0.36 24.43
C GLU A 59 11.51 -0.40 22.93
N ILE A 60 11.24 0.70 22.23
CA ILE A 60 11.54 0.85 20.82
C ILE A 60 12.90 1.52 20.67
N SER A 61 13.76 0.95 19.83
CA SER A 61 15.03 1.60 19.46
C SER A 61 14.76 2.82 18.58
N LYS A 62 14.95 4.03 19.14
CA LYS A 62 14.89 5.30 18.40
C LYS A 62 15.77 5.29 17.15
N ARG A 63 16.95 4.66 17.24
CA ARG A 63 17.86 4.54 16.10
C ARG A 63 17.21 3.79 14.93
N ILE A 64 16.63 2.61 15.18
CA ILE A 64 15.97 1.81 14.15
C ILE A 64 14.76 2.57 13.59
N MET A 65 14.01 3.26 14.45
CA MET A 65 12.84 4.03 14.05
C MET A 65 13.17 5.14 13.04
N PHE A 66 14.31 5.83 13.21
CA PHE A 66 14.66 6.99 12.39
C PHE A 66 15.65 6.71 11.25
N GLU A 67 16.28 5.54 11.21
CA GLU A 67 17.30 5.19 10.21
C GLU A 67 16.80 5.27 8.76
N ASN A 68 15.54 4.91 8.52
CA ASN A 68 14.93 4.95 7.19
C ASN A 68 14.16 6.26 6.89
N ALA A 69 14.16 7.23 7.82
CA ALA A 69 13.45 8.48 7.61
C ALA A 69 14.22 9.37 6.61
N PRO A 70 13.55 9.95 5.58
CA PRO A 70 14.22 10.83 4.62
C PRO A 70 14.90 12.04 5.27
N GLU A 71 14.22 12.66 6.24
CA GLU A 71 14.75 13.72 7.09
C GLU A 71 14.26 13.49 8.51
N SER A 72 15.18 13.54 9.48
CA SER A 72 14.87 13.36 10.90
C SER A 72 15.91 14.06 11.76
N ASN A 73 15.59 14.23 13.03
CA ASN A 73 16.57 14.52 14.06
C ASN A 73 16.55 13.42 15.13
N LYS A 74 17.15 13.69 16.30
CA LYS A 74 17.26 12.70 17.38
C LYS A 74 15.91 12.21 17.93
N ASP A 75 14.86 13.01 17.79
CA ASP A 75 13.59 12.79 18.47
C ASP A 75 12.36 12.79 17.54
N PHE A 76 12.48 13.25 16.29
CA PHE A 76 11.36 13.31 15.35
C PHE A 76 11.75 13.25 13.87
N ILE A 77 10.78 12.85 13.04
CA ILE A 77 10.85 12.90 11.57
C ILE A 77 10.40 14.29 11.11
N ILE A 78 11.13 14.87 10.15
CA ILE A 78 10.82 16.18 9.58
C ILE A 78 9.99 15.96 8.31
N GLY A 79 8.82 16.59 8.24
CA GLY A 79 7.92 16.52 7.09
C GLY A 79 7.70 17.89 6.43
N GLU A 80 7.13 17.88 5.23
CA GLU A 80 6.82 19.10 4.50
C GLU A 80 5.81 19.98 5.24
N LYS A 81 6.10 21.29 5.33
CA LYS A 81 5.17 22.28 5.89
C LYS A 81 4.17 22.73 4.83
N LYS A 82 2.96 22.15 4.82
CA LYS A 82 1.86 22.64 3.98
C LYS A 82 1.07 23.73 4.72
N LYS A 83 0.68 24.80 4.00
CA LYS A 83 -0.43 25.67 4.43
C LYS A 83 -1.70 24.86 4.21
N TRP A 84 -2.44 24.59 5.28
CA TRP A 84 -3.78 24.05 5.22
C TRP A 84 -4.75 25.11 4.69
#